data_AF-A0A836WIA6-F1
#
_entry.id   AF-A0A836WIA6-F1
#
_cell.length_a   1.000
_cell.length_b   1.000
_cell.length_c   1.000
_cell.angle_alpha   90.00
_cell.angle_beta   90.00
_cell.angle_gamma   90.00
#
_symmetry.space_group_name_H-M   'P 1'
#
loop_
_entity.id
_entity.type
_entity.pdbx_description
1 polymer ?
#
loop_
_entity_poly.entity_id
_entity_poly.type
_entity_poly.pdbx_seq_one_letter_code
_entity_poly.pdbx_strand_id
1 'polypeptide(L)'
;VLEERVKFPKEIVKEFVEEVKKEAEEEVQGKFVEPSLPHLGLQVAQFFYDCGRGERRRGNREDFVTLIKLGDVLHPEDGVGQCLLMSEFPPEVEPLEAAMLLAEYAHRPASVYYTDVRQKDYLVEMDEVLGGEGSLRPCAAICFAHPLRFDRDVAARYVREVRETGRAWLTPMPVAGVTTPITVEGFVVVASAEIVAGWLAARALNPKAELGSSMWAGVG
;
A
#
# COMPACT_ATOMS: atom_id res chain seq x y z
N VAL A 1 17.86 -7.01 17.18
CA VAL A 1 16.44 -6.59 17.29
C VAL A 1 15.71 -7.71 18.02
N LEU A 2 14.98 -7.41 19.10
CA LEU A 2 14.20 -8.41 19.81
C LEU A 2 13.02 -8.83 18.94
N GLU A 3 12.88 -10.13 18.68
CA GLU A 3 11.69 -10.68 18.02
C GLU A 3 10.54 -10.67 19.02
N GLU A 4 9.52 -9.84 18.75
CA GLU A 4 8.28 -9.84 19.51
C GLU A 4 7.26 -10.75 18.81
N ARG A 5 6.71 -11.70 19.56
CA ARG A 5 5.73 -12.65 19.04
C ARG A 5 4.41 -12.48 19.77
N VAL A 6 3.37 -12.17 19.01
CA VAL A 6 2.00 -12.07 19.50
C VAL A 6 1.25 -13.37 19.19
N LYS A 7 0.44 -13.84 20.13
CA LYS A 7 -0.49 -14.95 19.93
C LYS A 7 -1.89 -14.47 20.27
N PHE A 8 -2.83 -14.65 19.35
CA PHE A 8 -4.24 -14.35 19.59
C PHE A 8 -4.94 -15.58 20.16
N PRO A 9 -5.60 -15.48 21.32
CA PRO A 9 -6.45 -16.56 21.84
C PRO A 9 -7.52 -16.96 20.83
N LYS A 10 -7.78 -18.27 20.72
CA LYS A 10 -8.71 -18.83 19.74
C LYS A 10 -10.12 -18.26 19.89
N GLU A 11 -10.53 -18.04 21.13
CA GLU A 11 -11.84 -17.51 21.50
C GLU A 11 -12.01 -16.09 20.96
N ILE A 12 -11.00 -15.23 21.14
CA ILE A 12 -11.00 -13.85 20.63
C ILE A 12 -11.05 -13.83 19.10
N VAL A 13 -10.22 -14.65 18.44
CA VAL A 13 -10.22 -14.72 16.97
C VAL A 13 -11.58 -15.19 16.44
N LYS A 14 -12.18 -16.19 17.09
CA LYS A 14 -13.49 -16.71 16.69
C LYS A 14 -14.58 -15.64 16.83
N GLU A 15 -14.63 -14.95 17.97
CA GLU A 15 -15.58 -13.87 18.21
C GLU A 15 -15.43 -12.76 17.15
N PHE A 16 -14.19 -12.34 16.91
CA PHE A 16 -13.87 -11.32 15.91
C PHE A 16 -14.29 -11.71 14.50
N VAL A 17 -14.02 -12.94 14.07
CA VAL A 17 -14.42 -13.41 12.74
C VAL A 17 -15.94 -13.44 12.58
N GLU A 18 -16.68 -13.80 13.64
CA GLU A 18 -18.15 -13.79 13.61
C GLU A 18 -18.72 -12.36 13.60
N GLU A 19 -18.06 -11.40 14.25
CA GLU A 19 -18.39 -9.97 14.15
C GLU A 19 -18.21 -9.46 12.72
N VAL A 20 -17.02 -9.66 12.13
CA VAL A 20 -16.71 -9.19 10.76
C VAL A 20 -17.63 -9.82 9.72
N LYS A 21 -18.03 -11.09 9.87
CA LYS A 21 -19.01 -11.72 8.98
C LYS A 21 -20.36 -11.03 9.00
N LYS A 22 -20.84 -10.63 10.18
CA LYS A 22 -22.12 -9.91 10.32
C LYS A 22 -22.04 -8.54 9.67
N GLU A 23 -20.96 -7.81 9.91
CA GLU A 23 -20.70 -6.51 9.25
C GLU A 23 -20.69 -6.67 7.73
N ALA A 24 -20.01 -7.68 7.21
CA ALA A 24 -19.96 -7.95 5.78
C ALA A 24 -21.34 -8.33 5.20
N GLU A 25 -22.15 -9.14 5.89
CA GLU A 25 -23.51 -9.46 5.44
C GLU A 25 -24.42 -8.23 5.34
N GLU A 26 -24.20 -7.23 6.20
CA GLU A 26 -24.88 -5.93 6.14
C GLU A 26 -24.40 -5.07 4.95
N GLU A 27 -23.12 -5.19 4.55
CA GLU A 27 -22.51 -4.45 3.44
C GLU A 27 -22.68 -5.10 2.04
N VAL A 28 -22.88 -6.43 1.95
CA VAL A 28 -22.84 -7.24 0.71
C VAL A 28 -23.98 -6.98 -0.29
N GLN A 29 -24.70 -5.86 -0.18
CA GLN A 29 -25.60 -5.40 -1.26
C GLN A 29 -24.89 -4.80 -2.49
N GLY A 30 -23.55 -4.87 -2.56
CA GLY A 30 -22.78 -4.42 -3.73
C GLY A 30 -22.76 -5.41 -4.89
N LYS A 31 -23.17 -4.98 -6.09
CA LYS A 31 -22.93 -5.73 -7.34
C LYS A 31 -21.42 -5.76 -7.62
N PHE A 32 -20.91 -6.87 -8.15
CA PHE A 32 -19.59 -6.91 -8.76
C PHE A 32 -19.47 -5.79 -9.80
N VAL A 33 -18.53 -4.87 -9.60
CA VAL A 33 -18.23 -3.78 -10.52
C VAL A 33 -17.00 -4.18 -11.31
N GLU A 34 -17.08 -4.05 -12.64
CA GLU A 34 -15.92 -4.26 -13.51
C GLU A 34 -14.81 -3.27 -13.11
N PRO A 35 -13.55 -3.74 -12.97
CA PRO A 35 -12.44 -2.84 -12.65
C PRO A 35 -12.24 -1.82 -13.77
N SER A 36 -11.84 -0.60 -13.41
CA SER A 36 -11.45 0.42 -14.38
C SER A 36 -10.16 0.01 -15.12
N LEU A 37 -9.86 0.74 -16.20
CA LEU A 37 -8.56 0.60 -16.86
C LEU A 37 -7.41 0.89 -15.88
N PRO A 38 -6.27 0.18 -16.02
CA PRO A 38 -5.13 0.41 -15.14
C PRO A 38 -4.60 1.83 -15.32
N HIS A 39 -4.27 2.50 -14.22
CA HIS A 39 -3.65 3.83 -14.19
C HIS A 39 -2.25 3.74 -13.55
N LEU A 40 -1.44 4.79 -13.71
CA LEU A 40 -0.11 4.86 -13.11
C LEU A 40 -0.18 5.52 -11.72
N GLY A 41 0.05 4.73 -10.69
CA GLY A 41 0.04 5.15 -9.30
C GLY A 41 0.22 3.96 -8.36
N LEU A 42 1.07 4.12 -7.36
CA LEU A 42 1.28 3.14 -6.30
C LEU A 42 1.74 1.75 -6.79
N GLN A 43 2.43 1.64 -7.92
CA GLN A 43 3.16 0.41 -8.29
C GLN A 43 4.59 0.39 -7.76
N VAL A 44 5.22 1.56 -7.59
CA VAL A 44 6.59 1.76 -7.09
C VAL A 44 7.61 0.78 -7.67
N ALA A 45 7.63 0.66 -9.00
CA ALA A 45 8.59 -0.19 -9.69
C ALA A 45 10.03 0.28 -9.42
N GLN A 46 10.97 -0.66 -9.23
CA GLN A 46 12.39 -0.33 -9.02
C GLN A 46 13.18 -0.22 -10.33
N PHE A 47 12.64 -0.79 -11.40
CA PHE A 47 13.30 -0.87 -12.69
C PHE A 47 12.45 -0.22 -13.77
N PHE A 48 13.13 0.51 -14.65
CA PHE A 48 12.58 1.06 -15.87
C PHE A 48 13.12 0.26 -17.06
N TYR A 49 12.26 0.00 -18.04
CA TYR A 49 12.66 -0.61 -19.30
C TYR A 49 12.60 0.45 -20.39
N ASP A 50 13.77 0.85 -20.89
CA ASP A 50 13.90 1.78 -21.99
C ASP A 50 13.68 1.04 -23.31
N CYS A 51 12.48 1.14 -23.86
CA CYS A 51 12.12 0.48 -25.12
C CYS A 51 12.96 0.96 -26.31
N GLY A 52 13.38 2.24 -26.32
CA GLY A 52 14.18 2.80 -27.41
C GLY A 52 15.59 2.22 -27.45
N ARG A 53 16.13 1.87 -26.27
CA ARG A 53 17.47 1.27 -26.12
C ARG A 53 17.46 -0.25 -25.95
N GLY A 54 16.31 -0.84 -25.61
CA GLY A 54 16.20 -2.26 -25.28
C GLY A 54 16.86 -2.63 -23.95
N GLU A 55 16.94 -1.69 -23.01
CA GLU A 55 17.72 -1.83 -21.77
C GLU A 55 16.83 -1.78 -20.52
N ARG A 56 17.03 -2.72 -19.59
CA ARG A 56 16.48 -2.66 -18.23
C ARG A 56 17.49 -2.03 -17.29
N ARG A 57 17.10 -0.96 -16.59
CA ARG A 57 17.95 -0.27 -15.60
C ARG A 57 17.15 0.16 -14.38
N ARG A 58 17.83 0.62 -13.34
CA ARG A 58 17.15 1.24 -12.20
C ARG A 58 16.48 2.54 -12.63
N GLY A 59 15.30 2.80 -12.07
CA GLY A 59 14.59 4.05 -12.30
C GLY A 59 15.36 5.27 -11.80
N ASN A 60 15.20 6.38 -12.47
CA ASN A 60 15.70 7.70 -12.07
C ASN A 60 14.63 8.78 -12.25
N ARG A 61 14.98 10.03 -11.96
CA ARG A 61 14.12 11.21 -12.09
C ARG A 61 13.58 11.35 -13.51
N GLU A 62 14.42 11.25 -14.54
CA GLU A 62 13.98 11.42 -15.93
C GLU A 62 12.97 10.35 -16.37
N ASP A 63 13.19 9.11 -15.95
CA ASP A 63 12.25 8.00 -16.20
C ASP A 63 10.91 8.28 -15.52
N PHE A 64 10.94 8.74 -14.27
CA PHE A 64 9.73 9.00 -13.53
C PHE A 64 8.95 10.16 -14.16
N VAL A 65 9.61 11.26 -14.54
CA VAL A 65 8.99 12.36 -15.30
C VAL A 65 8.38 11.88 -16.62
N THR A 66 9.04 10.96 -17.31
CA THR A 66 8.51 10.34 -18.54
C THR A 66 7.22 9.57 -18.25
N LEU A 67 7.20 8.77 -17.18
CA LEU A 67 6.01 8.03 -16.76
C LEU A 67 4.88 8.95 -16.26
N ILE A 68 5.21 10.07 -15.61
CA ILE A 68 4.22 11.07 -15.19
C ILE A 68 3.50 11.62 -16.42
N LYS A 69 4.25 12.13 -17.39
CA LYS A 69 3.68 12.68 -18.63
C LYS A 69 2.88 11.64 -19.41
N LEU A 70 3.34 10.38 -19.43
CA LEU A 70 2.62 9.30 -20.09
C LEU A 70 1.28 9.02 -19.38
N GLY A 71 1.30 8.84 -18.06
CA GLY A 71 0.09 8.57 -17.27
C GLY A 71 -0.91 9.72 -17.35
N ASP A 72 -0.42 10.95 -17.34
CA ASP A 72 -1.22 12.16 -17.36
C ASP A 72 -1.96 12.34 -18.70
N VAL A 73 -1.36 11.89 -19.81
CA VAL A 73 -2.03 11.86 -21.13
C VAL A 73 -2.98 10.67 -21.27
N LEU A 74 -2.62 9.50 -20.73
CA LEU A 74 -3.43 8.28 -20.86
C LEU A 74 -4.66 8.28 -19.94
N HIS A 75 -4.53 8.87 -18.75
CA HIS A 75 -5.54 8.87 -17.68
C HIS A 75 -5.71 10.27 -17.07
N PRO A 76 -6.07 11.29 -17.88
CA PRO A 76 -6.15 12.67 -17.40
C PRO A 76 -7.18 12.87 -16.29
N GLU A 77 -8.19 12.01 -16.21
CA GLU A 77 -9.26 12.08 -15.21
C GLU A 77 -8.85 11.46 -13.86
N ASP A 78 -8.09 10.36 -13.91
CA ASP A 78 -7.67 9.57 -12.73
C ASP A 78 -6.45 10.19 -12.04
N GLY A 79 -5.62 10.92 -12.81
CA GLY A 79 -4.37 11.49 -12.33
C GLY A 79 -3.23 10.49 -12.29
N VAL A 80 -2.08 10.94 -11.75
CA VAL A 80 -0.86 10.12 -11.69
C VAL A 80 -0.31 10.12 -10.27
N GLY A 81 -0.04 8.92 -9.75
CA GLY A 81 0.64 8.72 -8.48
C GLY A 81 2.08 8.26 -8.66
N GLN A 82 2.78 8.06 -7.55
CA GLN A 82 4.14 7.53 -7.58
C GLN A 82 4.15 6.09 -8.10
N CYS A 83 4.67 5.88 -9.31
CA CYS A 83 4.70 4.57 -9.98
C CYS A 83 6.11 3.99 -10.16
N LEU A 84 7.16 4.79 -9.93
CA LEU A 84 8.56 4.39 -10.07
C LEU A 84 9.38 4.92 -8.90
N LEU A 85 10.27 4.10 -8.36
CA LEU A 85 11.27 4.52 -7.38
C LEU A 85 12.51 5.07 -8.08
N MET A 86 12.94 6.25 -7.66
CA MET A 86 14.11 6.91 -8.19
C MET A 86 15.36 6.53 -7.39
N SER A 87 16.22 5.72 -8.00
CA SER A 87 17.37 5.09 -7.32
C SER A 87 18.51 6.03 -6.94
N GLU A 88 18.48 7.28 -7.40
CA GLU A 88 19.47 8.31 -7.08
C GLU A 88 19.19 9.03 -5.75
N PHE A 89 17.98 8.92 -5.21
CA PHE A 89 17.62 9.50 -3.92
C PHE A 89 17.64 8.46 -2.81
N PRO A 90 18.11 8.82 -1.60
CA PRO A 90 18.00 7.93 -0.46
C PRO A 90 16.51 7.72 -0.07
N PRO A 91 16.12 6.54 0.46
CA PRO A 91 14.72 6.21 0.75
C PRO A 91 14.00 7.21 1.67
N GLU A 92 14.75 7.91 2.52
CA GLU A 92 14.22 8.90 3.46
C GLU A 92 13.68 10.17 2.78
N VAL A 93 14.18 10.50 1.59
CA VAL A 93 13.78 11.72 0.85
C VAL A 93 13.10 11.43 -0.49
N GLU A 94 13.28 10.22 -1.05
CA GLU A 94 12.76 9.86 -2.37
C GLU A 94 11.25 10.11 -2.52
N PRO A 95 10.39 9.79 -1.54
CA PRO A 95 8.96 10.14 -1.61
C PRO A 95 8.68 11.63 -1.73
N LEU A 96 9.50 12.48 -1.09
CA LEU A 96 9.32 13.93 -1.15
C LEU A 96 9.73 14.47 -2.52
N GLU A 97 10.80 13.93 -3.10
CA GLU A 97 11.19 14.24 -4.48
C GLU A 97 10.13 13.77 -5.48
N ALA A 98 9.56 12.58 -5.26
CA ALA A 98 8.48 12.07 -6.10
C ALA A 98 7.24 12.99 -6.04
N ALA A 99 6.88 13.46 -4.85
CA ALA A 99 5.79 14.40 -4.64
C ALA A 99 6.01 15.73 -5.37
N MET A 100 7.23 16.29 -5.30
CA MET A 100 7.59 17.51 -6.04
C MET A 100 7.44 17.32 -7.56
N LEU A 101 7.93 16.21 -8.10
CA LEU A 101 7.82 15.94 -9.53
C LEU A 101 6.38 15.73 -9.98
N LEU A 102 5.55 15.08 -9.17
CA LEU A 102 4.13 14.94 -9.46
C LEU A 102 3.44 16.31 -9.48
N ALA A 103 3.71 17.16 -8.50
CA ALA A 103 3.18 18.52 -8.46
C ALA A 103 3.61 19.39 -9.65
N GLU A 104 4.84 19.19 -10.16
CA GLU A 104 5.37 19.95 -11.29
C GLU A 104 4.85 19.45 -12.64
N TYR A 105 4.70 18.13 -12.82
CA TYR A 105 4.47 17.53 -14.14
C TYR A 105 3.10 16.89 -14.37
N ALA A 106 2.31 16.63 -13.32
CA ALA A 106 0.96 16.06 -13.46
C ALA A 106 -0.11 17.17 -13.34
N HIS A 107 -1.13 17.15 -14.20
CA HIS A 107 -2.29 18.04 -14.05
C HIS A 107 -3.13 17.67 -12.83
N ARG A 108 -3.17 16.38 -12.50
CA ARG A 108 -3.84 15.83 -11.31
C ARG A 108 -2.88 14.90 -10.58
N PRO A 109 -2.02 15.44 -9.69
CA PRO A 109 -1.22 14.62 -8.80
C PRO A 109 -2.13 13.71 -7.97
N ALA A 110 -1.66 12.49 -7.71
CA ALA A 110 -2.34 11.51 -6.87
C ALA A 110 -1.41 11.01 -5.76
N SER A 111 -1.64 9.79 -5.28
CA SER A 111 -0.99 9.31 -4.06
C SER A 111 0.52 9.10 -4.19
N VAL A 112 1.23 9.40 -3.11
CA VAL A 112 2.68 9.22 -2.97
C VAL A 112 2.94 8.17 -1.89
N TYR A 113 3.80 7.21 -2.19
CA TYR A 113 4.14 6.18 -1.22
C TYR A 113 5.17 6.67 -0.22
N TYR A 114 4.95 6.37 1.04
CA TYR A 114 5.94 6.66 2.07
C TYR A 114 6.35 5.40 2.83
N THR A 115 7.66 5.29 3.10
CA THR A 115 8.30 4.14 3.75
C THR A 115 8.67 4.40 5.20
N ASP A 116 8.87 5.67 5.56
CA ASP A 116 9.15 6.12 6.93
C ASP A 116 7.98 6.93 7.47
N VAL A 117 7.52 6.63 8.69
CA VAL A 117 6.39 7.33 9.32
C VAL A 117 6.50 8.86 9.33
N ARG A 118 7.70 9.41 9.39
CA ARG A 118 7.96 10.86 9.41
C ARG A 118 7.65 11.54 8.08
N GLN A 119 7.79 10.81 6.97
CA GLN A 119 7.54 11.34 5.63
C GLN A 119 6.09 11.77 5.44
N LYS A 120 5.14 11.13 6.15
CA LYS A 120 3.72 11.51 6.08
C LYS A 120 3.49 12.97 6.46
N ASP A 121 4.16 13.46 7.51
CA ASP A 121 4.00 14.86 7.96
C ASP A 121 4.46 15.83 6.88
N TYR A 122 5.62 15.58 6.28
CA TYR A 122 6.14 16.40 5.19
C TYR A 122 5.25 16.36 3.94
N LEU A 123 4.73 15.18 3.57
CA LEU A 123 3.82 15.07 2.42
C LEU A 123 2.49 15.82 2.65
N VAL A 124 1.96 15.80 3.87
CA VAL A 124 0.77 16.61 4.24
C VAL A 124 1.09 18.10 4.15
N GLU A 125 2.22 18.54 4.72
CA GLU A 125 2.64 19.94 4.65
C GLU A 125 2.86 20.40 3.20
N MET A 126 3.46 19.56 2.35
CA MET A 126 3.63 19.84 0.93
C MET A 126 2.28 19.98 0.21
N ASP A 127 1.31 19.10 0.50
CA ASP A 127 -0.03 19.21 -0.06
C ASP A 127 -0.73 20.51 0.36
N GLU A 128 -0.61 20.90 1.64
CA GLU A 128 -1.14 22.17 2.17
C GLU A 128 -0.55 23.38 1.44
N VAL A 129 0.78 23.39 1.20
CA VAL A 129 1.46 24.47 0.45
C VAL A 129 0.97 24.56 -1.00
N LEU A 130 0.60 23.43 -1.60
CA LEU A 130 0.07 23.37 -2.98
C LEU A 130 -1.44 23.65 -3.08
N GLY A 131 -2.10 23.97 -1.96
CA GLY A 131 -3.52 24.34 -1.92
C GLY A 131 -4.40 23.44 -1.03
N GLY A 132 -3.85 22.34 -0.50
CA GLY A 132 -4.52 21.49 0.50
C GLY A 132 -5.71 20.69 -0.02
N GLU A 133 -5.76 20.42 -1.33
CA GLU A 133 -6.88 19.70 -1.96
C GLU A 133 -6.72 18.16 -1.89
N GLY A 134 -5.68 17.65 -1.23
CA GLY A 134 -5.37 16.22 -1.19
C GLY A 134 -4.84 15.73 -2.54
N SER A 135 -4.02 16.55 -3.20
CA SER A 135 -3.33 16.25 -4.46
C SER A 135 -2.14 15.30 -4.25
N LEU A 136 -1.46 15.35 -3.11
CA LEU A 136 -0.33 14.50 -2.77
C LEU A 136 -0.65 13.51 -1.65
N ARG A 137 -1.78 12.80 -1.76
CA ARG A 137 -2.27 11.94 -0.67
C ARG A 137 -1.20 10.95 -0.21
N PRO A 138 -0.72 11.03 1.04
CA PRO A 138 0.25 10.08 1.56
C PRO A 138 -0.39 8.69 1.61
N CYS A 139 0.28 7.70 1.00
CA CYS A 139 -0.14 6.31 1.05
C CYS A 139 0.90 5.50 1.82
N ALA A 140 0.45 4.83 2.87
CA ALA A 140 1.30 3.94 3.65
C ALA A 140 1.45 2.59 2.94
N ALA A 141 2.68 2.19 2.60
CA ALA A 141 2.94 0.83 2.13
C ALA A 141 2.87 -0.18 3.30
N ILE A 142 1.66 -0.57 3.69
CA ILE A 142 1.39 -1.53 4.77
C ILE A 142 1.36 -2.93 4.16
N CYS A 143 2.55 -3.53 4.03
CA CYS A 143 2.70 -4.87 3.48
C CYS A 143 3.32 -5.82 4.50
N PHE A 144 2.84 -7.05 4.56
CA PHE A 144 3.45 -8.08 5.41
C PHE A 144 4.85 -8.43 4.90
N ALA A 145 5.78 -8.60 5.83
CA ALA A 145 7.07 -9.20 5.57
C ALA A 145 6.94 -10.71 5.72
N HIS A 146 6.42 -11.35 4.68
CA HIS A 146 5.99 -12.75 4.68
C HIS A 146 7.04 -13.74 5.21
N PRO A 147 6.64 -14.79 5.96
CA PRO A 147 5.29 -15.05 6.49
C PRO A 147 5.04 -14.44 7.89
N LEU A 148 3.81 -13.98 8.14
CA LEU A 148 3.22 -13.69 9.45
C LEU A 148 4.00 -12.64 10.29
N ARG A 149 4.57 -11.63 9.63
CA ARG A 149 5.42 -10.64 10.31
C ARG A 149 5.20 -9.23 9.76
N PHE A 150 5.15 -8.26 10.67
CA PHE A 150 5.40 -6.86 10.35
C PHE A 150 6.82 -6.49 10.76
N ASP A 151 7.55 -5.86 9.84
CA ASP A 151 8.75 -5.14 10.21
C ASP A 151 8.37 -3.87 11.00
N ARG A 152 9.31 -3.37 11.80
CA ARG A 152 9.08 -2.24 12.72
C ARG A 152 8.49 -1.02 12.02
N ASP A 153 9.02 -0.67 10.85
CA ASP A 153 8.59 0.51 10.10
C ASP A 153 7.21 0.30 9.46
N VAL A 154 6.85 -0.94 9.08
CA VAL A 154 5.49 -1.27 8.64
C VAL A 154 4.52 -1.16 9.80
N ALA A 155 4.83 -1.75 10.96
CA ALA A 155 3.99 -1.70 12.14
C ALA A 155 3.76 -0.25 12.62
N ALA A 156 4.80 0.58 12.59
CA ALA A 156 4.71 1.99 12.95
C ALA A 156 3.76 2.75 12.01
N ARG A 157 3.87 2.52 10.69
CA ARG A 157 2.95 3.10 9.69
C ARG A 157 1.52 2.62 9.88
N TYR A 158 1.34 1.33 10.13
CA TYR A 158 0.02 0.75 10.38
C TYR A 158 -0.67 1.35 11.60
N VAL A 159 0.04 1.45 12.74
CA VAL A 159 -0.49 2.07 13.95
C VAL A 159 -0.88 3.52 13.72
N ARG A 160 -0.06 4.26 12.97
CA ARG A 160 -0.32 5.66 12.63
C ARG A 160 -1.58 5.79 11.77
N GLU A 161 -1.68 5.04 10.67
CA GLU A 161 -2.83 5.09 9.77
C GLU A 161 -4.15 4.75 10.47
N VAL A 162 -4.19 3.67 11.25
CA VAL A 162 -5.40 3.24 11.96
C VAL A 162 -5.86 4.28 12.97
N ARG A 163 -4.92 4.95 13.67
CA ARG A 163 -5.25 5.96 14.68
C ARG A 163 -5.72 7.28 14.08
N GLU A 164 -5.07 7.71 12.99
CA GLU A 164 -5.36 9.02 12.39
C GLU A 164 -6.56 8.98 11.46
N THR A 165 -6.69 7.93 10.65
CA THR A 165 -7.72 7.85 9.60
C THR A 165 -8.87 6.91 9.95
N GLY A 166 -8.66 6.02 10.92
CA GLY A 166 -9.60 4.92 11.20
C GLY A 166 -9.60 3.83 10.14
N ARG A 167 -8.72 3.87 9.13
CA ARG A 167 -8.68 2.88 8.04
C ARG A 167 -7.56 1.88 8.26
N ALA A 168 -7.91 0.60 8.26
CA ALA A 168 -7.02 -0.52 8.50
C ALA A 168 -6.74 -1.30 7.22
N TRP A 169 -6.28 -0.61 6.18
CA TRP A 169 -5.93 -1.24 4.91
C TRP A 169 -4.55 -1.89 4.97
N LEU A 170 -4.44 -3.14 4.53
CA LEU A 170 -3.17 -3.87 4.49
C LEU A 170 -3.11 -4.82 3.29
N THR A 171 -1.88 -5.12 2.85
CA THR A 171 -1.65 -5.95 1.66
C THR A 171 -0.69 -7.10 1.97
N PRO A 172 -1.17 -8.34 2.12
CA PRO A 172 -0.33 -9.52 2.04
C PRO A 172 0.22 -9.70 0.62
N MET A 173 1.49 -10.08 0.53
CA MET A 173 2.18 -10.43 -0.72
C MET A 173 2.73 -11.87 -0.68
N PRO A 174 1.90 -12.90 -0.43
CA PRO A 174 2.35 -14.27 -0.30
C PRO A 174 2.77 -14.87 -1.65
N VAL A 175 3.80 -15.71 -1.63
CA VAL A 175 4.25 -16.48 -2.81
C VAL A 175 4.16 -17.96 -2.48
N ALA A 176 3.28 -18.68 -3.17
CA ALA A 176 3.08 -20.12 -2.99
C ALA A 176 4.38 -20.88 -3.31
N GLY A 177 4.83 -21.73 -2.39
CA GLY A 177 6.08 -22.48 -2.52
C GLY A 177 7.34 -21.74 -2.10
N VAL A 178 7.27 -20.43 -1.80
CA VAL A 178 8.41 -19.62 -1.36
C VAL A 178 8.21 -19.13 0.07
N THR A 179 7.20 -18.27 0.28
CA THR A 179 6.90 -17.70 1.60
C THR A 179 5.67 -18.31 2.25
N THR A 180 4.90 -19.10 1.50
CA THR A 180 3.74 -19.86 1.98
C THR A 180 3.80 -21.28 1.41
N PRO A 181 3.07 -22.25 1.99
CA PRO A 181 3.00 -23.60 1.42
C PRO A 181 2.56 -23.59 -0.06
N ILE A 182 3.08 -24.51 -0.86
CA ILE A 182 2.72 -24.65 -2.29
C ILE A 182 1.28 -25.12 -2.52
N THR A 183 0.70 -25.79 -1.52
CA THR A 183 -0.70 -26.22 -1.54
C THR A 183 -1.64 -25.02 -1.41
N VAL A 184 -2.75 -25.03 -2.17
CA VAL A 184 -3.76 -23.95 -2.12
C VAL A 184 -4.29 -23.74 -0.70
N GLU A 185 -4.54 -24.81 0.04
CA GLU A 185 -5.07 -24.77 1.41
C GLU A 185 -4.08 -24.09 2.35
N GLY A 186 -2.81 -24.48 2.29
CA GLY A 186 -1.75 -23.88 3.09
C GLY A 186 -1.51 -22.41 2.74
N PHE A 187 -1.56 -22.06 1.46
CA PHE A 187 -1.48 -20.67 0.99
C PHE A 187 -2.63 -19.82 1.59
N VAL A 188 -3.87 -20.30 1.44
CA VAL A 188 -5.07 -19.60 1.94
C VAL A 188 -5.00 -19.43 3.45
N VAL A 189 -4.63 -20.47 4.20
CA VAL A 189 -4.53 -20.40 5.66
C VAL A 189 -3.53 -19.33 6.11
N VAL A 190 -2.33 -19.28 5.51
CA VAL A 190 -1.32 -18.28 5.90
C VAL A 190 -1.76 -16.87 5.51
N ALA A 191 -2.23 -16.68 4.28
CA ALA A 191 -2.67 -15.38 3.80
C ALA A 191 -3.86 -14.85 4.62
N SER A 192 -4.86 -15.68 4.92
CA SER A 192 -5.99 -15.30 5.76
C SER A 192 -5.57 -15.01 7.20
N ALA A 193 -4.62 -15.75 7.76
CA ALA A 193 -4.12 -15.49 9.11
C ALA A 193 -3.45 -14.12 9.24
N GLU A 194 -2.70 -13.67 8.23
CA GLU A 194 -2.13 -12.33 8.19
C GLU A 194 -3.21 -11.24 8.18
N ILE A 195 -4.22 -11.38 7.31
CA ILE A 195 -5.32 -10.42 7.20
C ILE A 195 -6.07 -10.31 8.52
N VAL A 196 -6.50 -11.44 9.08
CA VAL A 196 -7.25 -11.46 10.34
C VAL A 196 -6.42 -10.92 11.49
N ALA A 197 -5.14 -11.26 11.58
CA ALA A 197 -4.25 -10.72 12.61
C ALA A 197 -4.10 -9.19 12.50
N GLY A 198 -3.93 -8.67 11.29
CA GLY A 198 -3.85 -7.24 11.05
C GLY A 198 -5.14 -6.52 11.42
N TRP A 199 -6.30 -7.04 11.01
CA TRP A 199 -7.60 -6.45 11.35
C TRP A 199 -7.90 -6.47 12.84
N LEU A 200 -7.59 -7.58 13.52
CA LEU A 200 -7.75 -7.69 14.97
C LEU A 200 -6.85 -6.67 15.70
N ALA A 201 -5.60 -6.51 15.25
CA ALA A 201 -4.71 -5.46 15.76
C ALA A 201 -5.28 -4.05 15.51
N ALA A 202 -5.92 -3.81 14.37
CA ALA A 202 -6.58 -2.53 14.11
C ALA A 202 -7.76 -2.27 15.04
N ARG A 203 -8.65 -3.24 15.28
CA ARG A 203 -9.77 -3.08 16.22
C ARG A 203 -9.30 -2.89 17.67
N ALA A 204 -8.14 -3.46 18.02
CA ALA A 204 -7.50 -3.18 19.31
C ALA A 204 -6.97 -1.73 19.42
N LEU A 205 -6.56 -1.12 18.30
CA LEU A 205 -6.10 0.27 18.25
C LEU A 205 -7.26 1.26 18.15
N ASN A 206 -8.29 0.92 17.38
CA ASN A 206 -9.51 1.69 17.15
C ASN A 206 -10.69 0.72 16.94
N PRO A 207 -11.60 0.57 17.90
CA PRO A 207 -12.73 -0.36 17.81
C PRO A 207 -13.68 -0.12 16.64
N LYS A 208 -13.63 1.05 15.99
CA LYS A 208 -14.44 1.41 14.82
C LYS A 208 -13.63 1.44 13.51
N ALA A 209 -12.44 0.84 13.50
CA ALA A 209 -11.59 0.86 12.33
C ALA A 209 -12.30 0.20 11.12
N GLU A 210 -12.37 0.91 10.00
CA GLU A 210 -12.78 0.38 8.70
C GLU A 210 -11.75 -0.67 8.28
N LEU A 211 -12.19 -1.91 8.13
CA LEU A 211 -11.32 -3.04 7.81
C LEU A 211 -11.25 -3.22 6.30
N GLY A 212 -10.03 -3.29 5.77
CA GLY A 212 -9.83 -3.50 4.35
C GLY A 212 -8.55 -4.26 4.06
N SER A 213 -8.53 -4.95 2.92
CA SER A 213 -7.32 -5.64 2.47
C SER A 213 -7.35 -5.87 0.97
N SER A 214 -6.18 -5.81 0.36
CA SER A 214 -5.89 -6.36 -0.96
C SER A 214 -4.90 -7.51 -0.83
N MET A 215 -4.65 -8.26 -1.91
CA MET A 215 -3.65 -9.33 -1.91
C MET A 215 -2.84 -9.31 -3.21
N TRP A 216 -1.52 -9.37 -3.09
CA TRP A 216 -0.61 -9.54 -4.24
C TRP A 216 0.01 -10.94 -4.20
N ALA A 217 -0.75 -11.91 -4.71
CA ALA A 217 -0.35 -13.31 -4.70
C ALA A 217 0.66 -13.61 -5.83
N GLY A 218 1.64 -14.45 -5.53
CA GLY A 218 2.55 -15.03 -6.50
C GLY A 218 2.61 -16.56 -6.39
N VAL A 219 3.18 -17.20 -7.42
CA VAL A 219 3.48 -18.63 -7.45
C VAL A 219 4.94 -18.79 -7.84
N GLY A 220 5.68 -19.58 -7.07
CA GLY A 220 7.09 -19.92 -7.33
C GLY A 220 7.27 -21.17 -8.16
#